data_AF-A0A4P7ID08-F1
#
_entry.id   AF-A0A4P7ID08-F1
#
_cell.length_a   1.000
_cell.length_b   1.000
_cell.length_c   1.000
_cell.angle_alpha   90.00
_cell.angle_beta   90.00
_cell.angle_gamma   90.00
#
_symmetry.space_group_name_H-M   'P 1'
#
loop_
_entity.id
_entity.type
_entity.pdbx_description
1 polymer ?
#
loop_
_entity_poly.entity_id
_entity_poly.type
_entity_poly.pdbx_seq_one_letter_code
_entity_poly.pdbx_strand_id
1 'polypeptide(L)'
;MRAYVLALVLALPALAACSGGEDTAAESAKLSTQDVDTKWQADAEEALGAEVDLETLKRQAAVDCQRTDVANWVVTLGTSGDTATSAVTRVGLQQLCPQVEDVFAEALVEIEGAADVNALVCSQPVAKLDSEERMKLDFIC
;
A
#
# COMPACT_ATOMS: atom_id res chain seq x y z
N MET A 1 -2.36 41.36 -38.15
CA MET A 1 -0.91 41.66 -38.25
C MET A 1 -0.14 40.39 -37.88
N ARG A 2 0.70 39.90 -38.82
CA ARG A 2 1.85 38.96 -38.69
C ARG A 2 1.62 37.71 -37.83
N ALA A 3 1.37 36.49 -38.34
CA ALA A 3 1.95 35.74 -39.45
C ALA A 3 3.50 35.71 -39.43
N TYR A 4 4.06 34.62 -38.89
CA TYR A 4 5.37 34.10 -39.26
C TYR A 4 5.29 32.59 -39.46
N VAL A 5 5.43 32.20 -40.72
CA VAL A 5 5.72 30.87 -41.25
C VAL A 5 7.18 30.91 -41.70
N LEU A 6 7.91 29.80 -41.55
CA LEU A 6 9.16 29.34 -42.21
C LEU A 6 10.10 28.73 -41.14
N ALA A 7 10.24 27.41 -40.99
CA ALA A 7 10.78 26.36 -41.88
C ALA A 7 12.32 26.30 -41.95
N LEU A 8 12.82 25.05 -41.93
CA LEU A 8 14.21 24.57 -42.11
C LEU A 8 15.16 24.85 -40.93
N VAL A 9 15.95 23.91 -40.41
CA VAL A 9 16.96 23.13 -41.15
C VAL A 9 17.21 21.76 -40.50
N LEU A 10 17.25 20.75 -41.37
CA LEU A 10 17.83 19.41 -41.25
C LEU A 10 19.19 19.35 -40.53
N ALA A 11 19.34 18.41 -39.61
CA ALA A 11 20.63 17.77 -39.32
C ALA A 11 20.43 16.30 -38.94
N LEU A 12 20.36 15.45 -39.96
CA LEU A 12 20.73 14.03 -39.84
C LEU A 12 22.27 13.95 -39.74
N PRO A 13 22.85 13.15 -38.83
CA PRO A 13 24.12 12.51 -39.07
C PRO A 13 23.88 11.08 -39.57
N ALA A 14 24.32 10.83 -40.80
CA ALA A 14 24.47 9.50 -41.36
C ALA A 14 25.58 8.73 -40.63
N LEU A 15 25.37 7.41 -40.58
CA LEU A 15 26.20 6.37 -39.99
C LEU A 15 27.67 6.38 -40.46
N ALA A 16 28.59 6.17 -39.52
CA ALA A 16 29.83 5.44 -39.76
C ALA A 16 30.17 4.61 -38.50
N ALA A 17 30.42 3.33 -38.74
CA ALA A 17 30.56 2.28 -37.75
C ALA A 17 31.73 2.50 -36.77
N CYS A 18 31.45 2.33 -35.48
CA CYS A 18 32.45 1.97 -34.48
C CYS A 18 31.86 0.89 -33.58
N SER A 19 32.61 -0.20 -33.47
CA SER A 19 32.27 -1.48 -32.88
C SER A 19 32.02 -1.45 -31.38
N GLY A 20 31.04 -2.23 -30.93
CA GLY A 20 31.01 -2.85 -29.60
C GLY A 20 30.52 -1.96 -28.46
N GLY A 21 29.38 -2.33 -27.90
CA GLY A 21 28.86 -1.76 -26.65
C GLY A 21 27.34 -1.88 -26.63
N GLU A 22 26.85 -2.69 -25.71
CA GLU A 22 25.48 -3.15 -25.55
C GLU A 22 24.39 -2.06 -25.56
N ASP A 23 23.19 -2.57 -25.87
CA ASP A 23 21.88 -2.03 -25.62
C ASP A 23 21.73 -1.23 -24.32
N THR A 24 20.62 -0.49 -24.25
CA THR A 24 19.95 0.05 -23.05
C THR A 24 20.45 1.40 -22.52
N ALA A 25 19.86 2.48 -23.05
CA ALA A 25 19.77 3.75 -22.33
C ALA A 25 18.57 4.59 -22.81
N ALA A 26 17.38 3.97 -22.84
CA ALA A 26 16.11 4.71 -22.93
C ALA A 26 14.96 3.88 -22.34
N GLU A 27 15.20 3.16 -21.24
CA GLU A 27 14.15 2.51 -20.46
C GLU A 27 13.95 3.27 -19.16
N SER A 28 13.63 4.56 -19.27
CA SER A 28 13.03 5.29 -18.16
C SER A 28 11.53 5.05 -18.25
N ALA A 29 11.16 3.92 -17.65
CA ALA A 29 9.87 3.28 -17.63
C ALA A 29 8.72 4.26 -17.36
N LYS A 30 7.82 4.38 -18.33
CA LYS A 30 6.39 4.41 -17.99
C LYS A 30 6.08 3.02 -17.44
N LEU A 31 6.27 2.82 -16.13
CA LEU A 31 5.67 1.67 -15.46
C LEU A 31 4.17 1.77 -15.78
N SER A 32 3.68 0.84 -16.59
CA SER A 32 2.27 0.78 -16.92
C SER A 32 1.51 0.38 -15.65
N THR A 33 0.25 0.76 -15.50
CA THR A 33 -0.58 0.33 -14.36
C THR A 33 -0.58 -1.20 -14.21
N GLN A 34 -0.38 -1.93 -15.31
CA GLN A 34 -0.23 -3.38 -15.35
C GLN A 34 1.05 -3.86 -14.64
N ASP A 35 2.16 -3.14 -14.74
CA ASP A 35 3.42 -3.50 -14.06
C ASP A 35 3.31 -3.29 -12.54
N VAL A 36 2.59 -2.24 -12.12
CA VAL A 36 2.30 -1.97 -10.69
C VAL A 36 1.39 -3.06 -10.11
N ASP A 37 0.32 -3.41 -10.81
CA ASP A 37 -0.61 -4.46 -10.38
C ASP A 37 0.06 -5.82 -10.31
N THR A 38 0.93 -6.15 -11.29
CA THR A 38 1.69 -7.41 -11.28
C THR A 38 2.66 -7.47 -10.11
N LYS A 39 3.34 -6.37 -9.80
CA LYS A 39 4.23 -6.30 -8.64
C LYS A 39 3.46 -6.46 -7.33
N TRP A 40 2.33 -5.78 -7.18
CA TRP A 40 1.51 -5.89 -5.98
C TRP A 40 0.95 -7.30 -5.79
N GLN A 41 0.47 -7.94 -6.86
CA GLN A 41 0.07 -9.35 -6.85
C GLN A 41 1.22 -10.24 -6.33
N ALA A 42 2.43 -10.09 -6.87
CA ALA A 42 3.58 -10.89 -6.48
C ALA A 42 3.97 -10.67 -5.00
N ASP A 43 4.02 -9.41 -4.55
CA ASP A 43 4.35 -9.07 -3.16
C ASP A 43 3.29 -9.66 -2.19
N ALA A 44 2.01 -9.68 -2.58
CA ALA A 44 0.92 -10.24 -1.78
C ALA A 44 0.97 -11.78 -1.73
N GLU A 45 1.23 -12.44 -2.86
CA GLU A 45 1.36 -13.90 -2.95
C GLU A 45 2.60 -14.40 -2.19
N GLU A 46 3.71 -13.66 -2.23
CA GLU A 46 4.91 -13.96 -1.45
C GLU A 46 4.62 -13.86 0.06
N ALA A 47 3.90 -12.82 0.49
CA ALA A 47 3.55 -12.61 1.90
C ALA A 47 2.59 -13.69 2.45
N LEU A 48 1.69 -14.22 1.60
CA LEU A 48 0.67 -15.18 2.00
C LEU A 48 0.99 -16.65 1.69
N GLY A 49 1.91 -16.91 0.77
CA GLY A 49 2.18 -18.26 0.24
C GLY A 49 1.01 -18.84 -0.55
N ALA A 50 0.08 -18.01 -1.03
CA ALA A 50 -1.12 -18.41 -1.77
C ALA A 50 -1.59 -17.32 -2.74
N GLU A 51 -2.38 -17.70 -3.74
CA GLU A 51 -3.00 -16.77 -4.69
C GLU A 51 -3.93 -15.79 -3.97
N VAL A 52 -3.85 -14.51 -4.36
CA VAL A 52 -4.58 -13.40 -3.72
C VAL A 52 -5.53 -12.75 -4.72
N ASP A 53 -6.76 -12.47 -4.31
CA ASP A 53 -7.65 -11.60 -5.09
C ASP A 53 -7.21 -10.13 -4.92
N LEU A 54 -6.42 -9.63 -5.88
CA LEU A 54 -5.88 -8.28 -5.86
C LEU A 54 -6.95 -7.19 -5.81
N GLU A 55 -8.13 -7.41 -6.38
CA GLU A 55 -9.21 -6.43 -6.32
C GLU A 55 -9.82 -6.35 -4.91
N THR A 56 -9.92 -7.49 -4.23
CA THR A 56 -10.28 -7.51 -2.80
C THR A 56 -9.19 -6.85 -1.95
N LEU A 57 -7.92 -7.12 -2.23
CA LEU A 57 -6.79 -6.50 -1.54
C LEU A 57 -6.80 -4.98 -1.68
N LYS A 58 -6.98 -4.46 -2.90
CA LYS A 58 -7.07 -3.02 -3.18
C LYS A 58 -8.21 -2.35 -2.41
N ARG A 59 -9.39 -2.98 -2.39
CA ARG A 59 -10.54 -2.46 -1.63
C ARG A 59 -10.27 -2.45 -0.13
N GLN A 60 -9.72 -3.52 0.41
CA GLN A 60 -9.38 -3.60 1.83
C GLN A 60 -8.33 -2.54 2.19
N ALA A 61 -7.25 -2.45 1.42
CA ALA A 61 -6.20 -1.46 1.61
C ALA A 61 -6.75 -0.02 1.59
N ALA A 62 -7.71 0.29 0.71
CA ALA A 62 -8.33 1.62 0.67
C ALA A 62 -9.14 1.95 1.94
N VAL A 63 -9.79 0.95 2.55
CA VAL A 63 -10.47 1.09 3.85
C VAL A 63 -9.44 1.27 4.96
N ASP A 64 -8.41 0.42 4.97
CA ASP A 64 -7.31 0.42 5.93
C ASP A 64 -6.55 1.75 5.95
N CYS A 65 -6.37 2.39 4.78
CA CYS A 65 -5.73 3.72 4.69
C CYS A 65 -6.48 4.83 5.45
N GLN A 66 -7.76 4.64 5.80
CA GLN A 66 -8.51 5.61 6.59
C GLN A 66 -8.21 5.50 8.10
N ARG A 67 -7.62 4.37 8.55
CA ARG A 67 -7.26 4.14 9.96
C ARG A 67 -5.92 4.80 10.27
N THR A 68 -5.99 6.08 10.59
CA THR A 68 -4.79 6.90 10.86
C THR A 68 -4.39 6.96 12.34
N ASP A 69 -5.17 6.33 13.22
CA ASP A 69 -4.92 6.26 14.66
C ASP A 69 -4.63 4.81 15.10
N VAL A 70 -3.63 4.65 15.97
CA VAL A 70 -3.24 3.35 16.58
C VAL A 70 -4.44 2.69 17.26
N ALA A 71 -5.26 3.47 17.97
CA ALA A 71 -6.41 2.96 18.70
C ALA A 71 -7.44 2.27 17.77
N ASN A 72 -7.66 2.81 16.56
CA ASN A 72 -8.54 2.18 15.59
C ASN A 72 -7.97 0.84 15.13
N TRP A 73 -6.67 0.79 14.85
CA TRP A 73 -5.99 -0.45 14.47
C TRP A 73 -6.01 -1.50 15.57
N VAL A 74 -5.79 -1.12 16.83
CA VAL A 74 -5.85 -2.06 17.96
C VAL A 74 -7.24 -2.67 18.09
N VAL A 75 -8.31 -1.86 17.96
CA VAL A 75 -9.68 -2.40 17.96
C VAL A 75 -9.93 -3.29 16.75
N THR A 76 -9.54 -2.87 15.54
CA THR A 76 -9.73 -3.68 14.32
C THR A 76 -9.00 -5.03 14.41
N LEU A 77 -7.71 -5.02 14.79
CA LEU A 77 -6.87 -6.22 14.88
C LEU A 77 -7.29 -7.12 16.04
N GLY A 78 -7.55 -6.53 17.20
CA GLY A 78 -7.94 -7.29 18.39
C GLY A 78 -9.30 -7.96 18.25
N THR A 79 -10.20 -7.41 17.42
CA THR A 79 -11.52 -7.99 17.16
C THR A 79 -11.56 -8.93 15.95
N SER A 80 -10.61 -8.83 15.01
CA SER A 80 -10.52 -9.78 13.89
C SER A 80 -9.98 -11.14 14.31
N GLY A 81 -9.12 -11.18 15.34
CA GLY A 81 -8.54 -12.41 15.88
C GLY A 81 -7.56 -13.12 14.95
N ASP A 82 -7.17 -12.47 13.84
CA ASP A 82 -6.31 -13.05 12.83
C ASP A 82 -5.10 -12.14 12.55
N THR A 83 -3.92 -12.62 12.92
CA THR A 83 -2.65 -11.97 12.62
C THR A 83 -2.12 -12.38 11.24
N ALA A 84 -2.59 -13.45 10.60
CA ALA A 84 -2.17 -13.81 9.25
C ALA A 84 -2.66 -12.78 8.21
N THR A 85 -3.84 -12.18 8.45
CA THR A 85 -4.35 -11.04 7.66
C THR A 85 -3.51 -9.77 7.82
N SER A 86 -2.67 -9.66 8.87
CA SER A 86 -1.81 -8.49 9.08
C SER A 86 -0.71 -8.33 8.01
N ALA A 87 -0.20 -9.44 7.46
CA ALA A 87 0.79 -9.39 6.39
C ALA A 87 0.19 -8.81 5.09
N VAL A 88 -1.06 -9.20 4.80
CA VAL A 88 -1.85 -8.71 3.66
C VAL A 88 -2.13 -7.23 3.79
N THR A 89 -2.60 -6.81 4.98
CA THR A 89 -2.81 -5.41 5.29
C THR A 89 -1.52 -4.61 5.11
N ARG A 90 -0.37 -5.11 5.60
CA ARG A 90 0.92 -4.42 5.41
C ARG A 90 1.27 -4.22 3.93
N VAL A 91 1.14 -5.26 3.11
CA VAL A 91 1.38 -5.17 1.66
C VAL A 91 0.45 -4.13 1.03
N GLY A 92 -0.83 -4.11 1.40
CA GLY A 92 -1.78 -3.11 0.93
C GLY A 92 -1.43 -1.68 1.32
N LEU A 93 -1.06 -1.47 2.59
CA LEU A 93 -0.66 -0.16 3.12
C LEU A 93 0.62 0.35 2.46
N GLN A 94 1.64 -0.49 2.28
CA GLN A 94 2.90 -0.11 1.62
C GLN A 94 2.67 0.43 0.20
N GLN A 95 1.69 -0.14 -0.52
CA GLN A 95 1.39 0.24 -1.90
C GLN A 95 0.49 1.47 -1.99
N LEU A 96 -0.53 1.61 -1.13
CA LEU A 96 -1.51 2.71 -1.23
C LEU A 96 -1.26 3.89 -0.31
N CYS A 97 -0.77 3.65 0.90
CA CYS A 97 -0.68 4.65 1.96
C CYS A 97 0.44 4.33 2.95
N PRO A 98 1.71 4.39 2.52
CA PRO A 98 2.86 4.04 3.36
C PRO A 98 2.95 4.87 4.64
N GLN A 99 2.36 6.08 4.66
CA GLN A 99 2.28 6.91 5.87
C GLN A 99 1.44 6.30 7.00
N VAL A 100 0.58 5.31 6.71
CA VAL A 100 -0.25 4.60 7.69
C VAL A 100 0.45 3.35 8.21
N GLU A 101 1.51 2.87 7.52
CA GLU A 101 2.22 1.64 7.86
C GLU A 101 2.81 1.69 9.28
N ASP A 102 3.41 2.82 9.68
CA ASP A 102 3.99 2.97 11.02
C ASP A 102 2.93 2.89 12.12
N VAL A 103 1.74 3.47 11.88
CA VAL A 103 0.60 3.43 12.81
C VAL A 103 0.09 2.00 12.96
N PHE A 104 0.00 1.28 11.85
CA PHE A 104 -0.38 -0.14 11.82
C PHE A 104 0.65 -1.02 12.54
N ALA A 105 1.95 -0.79 12.31
CA ALA A 105 3.02 -1.53 12.96
C ALA A 105 3.04 -1.32 14.48
N GLU A 106 2.81 -0.09 14.95
CA GLU A 106 2.67 0.21 16.38
C GLU A 106 1.50 -0.56 17.01
N ALA A 107 0.34 -0.58 16.36
CA ALA A 107 -0.82 -1.32 16.84
C ALA A 107 -0.58 -2.84 16.89
N LEU A 108 0.13 -3.41 15.91
CA LEU A 108 0.53 -4.82 15.95
C LEU A 108 1.42 -5.13 17.15
N VAL A 109 2.38 -4.27 17.46
CA VAL A 109 3.24 -4.44 18.63
C VAL A 109 2.42 -4.41 19.93
N GLU A 110 1.42 -3.52 20.04
CA GLU A 110 0.51 -3.51 21.18
C GLU A 110 -0.27 -4.82 21.32
N ILE A 111 -0.84 -5.33 20.23
CA ILE A 111 -1.60 -6.59 20.19
C ILE A 111 -0.70 -7.79 20.56
N GLU A 112 0.48 -7.89 19.96
CA GLU A 112 1.43 -8.99 20.20
C GLU A 112 2.00 -8.95 21.63
N GLY A 113 2.14 -7.76 22.21
CA GLY A 113 2.59 -7.55 23.59
C GLY A 113 1.49 -7.72 24.64
N ALA A 114 0.22 -7.82 24.24
CA ALA A 114 -0.90 -7.89 25.17
C ALA A 114 -0.98 -9.25 25.88
N ALA A 115 -1.03 -9.22 27.22
CA ALA A 115 -1.35 -10.42 27.99
C ALA A 115 -2.82 -10.84 27.82
N ASP A 116 -3.69 -9.88 27.54
CA ASP A 116 -5.11 -10.07 27.24
C ASP A 116 -5.53 -9.05 26.17
N VAL A 117 -5.78 -9.54 24.95
CA VAL A 117 -6.17 -8.72 23.79
C VAL A 117 -7.53 -8.07 24.02
N ASN A 118 -8.49 -8.75 24.66
CA ASN A 118 -9.81 -8.18 24.92
C ASN A 118 -9.72 -7.03 25.94
N ALA A 119 -8.91 -7.20 27.00
CA ALA A 119 -8.67 -6.13 27.95
C ALA A 119 -7.99 -4.92 27.29
N LEU A 120 -7.02 -5.16 26.40
CA LEU A 120 -6.37 -4.11 25.62
C LEU A 120 -7.39 -3.36 24.74
N VAL A 121 -8.21 -4.09 23.97
CA VAL A 121 -9.27 -3.54 23.11
C VAL A 121 -10.23 -2.67 23.93
N CYS A 122 -10.74 -3.17 25.05
CA CYS A 122 -11.67 -2.43 25.92
C CYS A 122 -11.05 -1.23 26.64
N SER A 123 -9.71 -1.12 26.67
CA SER A 123 -9.00 0.02 27.25
C SER A 123 -8.72 1.15 26.25
N GLN A 124 -9.02 0.96 24.97
CA GLN A 124 -8.72 1.95 23.93
C GLN A 124 -9.49 3.26 24.14
N PRO A 125 -8.86 4.42 23.90
CA PRO A 125 -9.48 5.72 24.15
C PRO A 125 -10.58 6.00 23.12
N VAL A 126 -11.85 5.88 23.55
CA VAL A 126 -13.06 6.10 22.72
C VAL A 126 -13.04 7.41 21.91
N ALA A 127 -12.40 8.46 22.44
CA ALA A 127 -12.29 9.75 21.74
C ALA A 127 -11.39 9.72 20.49
N LYS A 128 -10.50 8.73 20.36
CA LYS A 128 -9.65 8.51 19.18
C LYS A 128 -10.25 7.50 18.20
N LEU A 129 -11.35 6.86 18.57
CA LEU A 129 -11.97 5.84 17.75
C LEU A 129 -12.91 6.48 16.74
N ASP A 130 -12.89 5.93 15.53
CA ASP A 130 -13.90 6.25 14.53
C ASP A 130 -15.28 5.69 14.95
N SER A 131 -16.31 5.95 14.14
CA SER A 131 -17.65 5.50 14.50
C SER A 131 -17.83 3.99 14.44
N GLU A 132 -17.13 3.29 13.55
CA GLU A 132 -17.23 1.84 13.40
C GLU A 132 -16.56 1.14 14.59
N GLU A 133 -15.36 1.55 14.97
CA GLU A 133 -14.59 0.95 16.05
C GLU A 133 -15.22 1.19 17.41
N ARG A 134 -15.86 2.35 17.62
CA ARG A 134 -16.67 2.58 18.83
C ARG A 134 -17.83 1.61 18.94
N MET A 135 -18.56 1.38 17.84
CA MET A 135 -19.65 0.41 17.84
C MET A 135 -19.16 -1.02 18.10
N LYS A 136 -17.97 -1.38 17.60
CA LYS A 136 -17.34 -2.67 17.92
C LYS A 136 -17.04 -2.78 19.41
N LEU A 137 -16.48 -1.74 20.03
CA LEU A 137 -16.25 -1.74 21.49
C LEU A 137 -17.55 -1.89 22.29
N ASP A 138 -18.60 -1.15 21.93
CA ASP A 138 -19.90 -1.21 22.63
C ASP A 138 -20.53 -2.61 22.62
N PHE A 139 -20.21 -3.45 21.63
CA PHE A 139 -20.68 -4.83 21.57
C PHE A 139 -19.85 -5.80 22.43
N ILE A 140 -18.60 -5.45 22.73
CA ILE A 140 -17.61 -6.38 23.29
C ILE A 140 -17.31 -6.13 24.77
N CYS A 141 -17.45 -4.90 25.29
CA CYS A 141 -16.82 -4.46 26.56
C CYS A 141 -17.72 -4.25 27.81
#